data_AF-A0A3N5T0E9-F1
#
_entry.id   AF-A0A3N5T0E9-F1
#
_cell.length_a   1.000
_cell.length_b   1.000
_cell.length_c   1.000
_cell.angle_alpha   90.00
_cell.angle_beta   90.00
_cell.angle_gamma   90.00
#
_symmetry.space_group_name_H-M   'P 1'
#
loop_
_entity.id
_entity.type
_entity.pdbx_description
1 polymer ?
#
loop_
_entity_poly.entity_id
_entity_poly.type
_entity_poly.pdbx_seq_one_letter_code
_entity_poly.pdbx_strand_id
1 'polypeptide(L)'
;MKAISGQKQRNLFMIIWVIASLFLGWQLGQGQYSFDTPLAVPNLIVMLLCTVALLIWIPNPIKATLLEKSTREGPFILLILVSTVILFAVRDVVGPPLLFVLPVIASLMLILLKRPLEKREGLYALGLALIAGVTGLGAGWITYIPTTLWGILQIFLVLTGLLAGWGILRFTGLREQGVGTSRLLSEGAVPALKSFLTGLVIALPWAFLNVLLGAGNGETWVKEWWQPVIALQPGIAEEAWGRILLVPLLFLVFRRVSGSRVAFAAALYVAAYWFAYLHTPGGVSGVISAVILGTLYALPVSYLCLYRDLETAIGWHFWVDFVKFVFAFILFN
;
A
#
# COMPACT_ATOMS: atom_id res chain seq x y z
N MET A 1 -27.87 -14.44 -6.77
CA MET A 1 -27.61 -13.19 -6.02
C MET A 1 -27.68 -12.01 -6.99
N LYS A 2 -28.63 -11.07 -6.82
CA LYS A 2 -28.68 -9.85 -7.64
C LYS A 2 -27.49 -8.96 -7.29
N ALA A 3 -26.78 -8.45 -8.28
CA ALA A 3 -25.70 -7.47 -8.06
C ALA A 3 -26.28 -6.25 -7.33
N ILE A 4 -25.70 -5.91 -6.18
CA ILE A 4 -26.02 -4.68 -5.46
C ILE A 4 -25.58 -3.52 -6.35
N SER A 5 -26.43 -2.51 -6.55
CA SER A 5 -26.04 -1.34 -7.35
C SER A 5 -24.86 -0.60 -6.70
N GLY A 6 -23.97 -0.02 -7.51
CA GLY A 6 -22.78 0.68 -7.00
C GLY A 6 -23.12 1.79 -5.98
N GLN A 7 -24.31 2.41 -6.10
CA GLN A 7 -24.82 3.37 -5.13
C GLN A 7 -25.04 2.74 -3.74
N LYS A 8 -25.62 1.53 -3.67
CA LYS A 8 -25.88 0.84 -2.40
C LYS A 8 -24.57 0.42 -1.72
N GLN A 9 -23.59 -0.05 -2.49
CA GLN A 9 -22.25 -0.38 -1.97
C GLN A 9 -21.55 0.86 -1.40
N ARG A 10 -21.61 1.99 -2.13
CA ARG A 10 -21.09 3.27 -1.64
C ARG A 10 -21.76 3.72 -0.35
N ASN A 11 -23.09 3.69 -0.30
CA ASN A 11 -23.84 4.10 0.90
C ASN A 11 -23.48 3.22 2.10
N LEU A 12 -23.37 1.90 1.89
CA LEU A 12 -22.96 0.95 2.93
C LEU A 12 -21.57 1.30 3.48
N PHE A 13 -20.59 1.53 2.60
CA PHE A 13 -19.24 1.94 3.00
C PHE A 13 -19.28 3.25 3.79
N MET A 14 -19.99 4.28 3.30
CA MET A 14 -20.08 5.58 3.98
C MET A 14 -20.68 5.46 5.39
N ILE A 15 -21.73 4.67 5.57
CA ILE A 15 -22.36 4.46 6.88
C ILE A 15 -21.36 3.80 7.84
N ILE A 16 -20.72 2.71 7.42
CA ILE A 16 -19.75 1.98 8.26
C ILE A 16 -18.53 2.87 8.55
N TRP A 17 -18.06 3.63 7.57
CA TRP A 17 -16.96 4.59 7.72
C TRP A 17 -17.27 5.70 8.73
N VAL A 18 -18.48 6.28 8.70
CA VAL A 18 -18.90 7.30 9.69
C VAL A 18 -18.93 6.70 11.09
N ILE A 19 -19.57 5.53 11.25
CA ILE A 19 -19.66 4.84 12.54
C ILE A 19 -18.26 4.53 13.09
N ALA A 20 -17.38 3.96 12.26
CA ALA A 20 -16.01 3.65 12.65
C ALA A 20 -15.23 4.91 13.05
N SER A 21 -15.32 5.97 12.27
CA SER A 21 -14.60 7.23 12.54
C SER A 21 -15.06 7.87 13.85
N LEU A 22 -16.37 7.92 14.10
CA LEU A 22 -16.92 8.47 15.34
C LEU A 22 -16.57 7.61 16.56
N PHE A 23 -16.70 6.28 16.45
CA PHE A 23 -16.42 5.35 17.54
C PHE A 23 -14.95 5.36 17.95
N LEU A 24 -14.03 5.32 16.97
CA LEU A 24 -12.59 5.33 17.22
C LEU A 24 -12.11 6.72 17.64
N GLY A 25 -12.66 7.78 17.03
CA GLY A 25 -12.36 9.16 17.42
C GLY A 25 -12.81 9.47 18.85
N TRP A 26 -13.98 8.97 19.27
CA TRP A 26 -14.43 9.09 20.66
C TRP A 26 -13.46 8.40 21.63
N GLN A 27 -13.01 7.18 21.35
CA GLN A 27 -12.03 6.48 22.18
C GLN A 27 -10.68 7.19 22.26
N LEU A 28 -10.21 7.77 21.16
CA LEU A 28 -9.00 8.60 21.18
C LEU A 28 -9.17 9.80 22.12
N GLY A 29 -10.35 10.42 22.14
CA GLY A 29 -10.69 11.49 23.08
C GLY A 29 -10.77 11.03 24.55
N GLN A 30 -10.92 9.72 24.80
CA GLN A 30 -10.89 9.13 26.14
C GLN A 30 -9.47 8.75 26.61
N GLY A 31 -8.42 9.04 25.84
CA GLY A 31 -7.04 8.75 26.26
C GLY A 31 -6.58 7.31 26.03
N GLN A 32 -7.28 6.53 25.21
CA GLN A 32 -6.97 5.11 25.01
C GLN A 32 -5.93 4.89 23.91
N TYR A 33 -4.66 4.74 24.27
CA TYR A 33 -3.55 4.66 23.29
C TYR A 33 -2.71 3.39 23.44
N SER A 34 -3.34 2.27 23.81
CA SER A 34 -2.66 0.99 24.03
C SER A 34 -3.46 -0.19 23.48
N PHE A 35 -2.72 -1.19 22.98
CA PHE A 35 -3.26 -2.46 22.52
C PHE A 35 -3.91 -3.27 23.65
N ASP A 36 -3.51 -3.06 24.90
CA ASP A 36 -3.97 -3.84 26.06
C ASP A 36 -5.33 -3.36 26.63
N THR A 37 -6.06 -2.53 25.87
CA THR A 37 -7.36 -2.04 26.30
C THR A 37 -8.46 -3.09 26.07
N PRO A 38 -9.50 -3.16 26.92
CA PRO A 38 -10.67 -4.03 26.68
C PRO A 38 -11.38 -3.75 25.35
N LEU A 39 -11.15 -2.58 24.76
CA LEU A 39 -11.74 -2.16 23.48
C LEU A 39 -10.91 -2.54 22.25
N ALA A 40 -9.72 -3.14 22.40
CA ALA A 40 -8.88 -3.54 21.27
C ALA A 40 -9.61 -4.50 20.30
N VAL A 41 -10.26 -5.54 20.81
CA VAL A 41 -11.03 -6.48 19.97
C VAL A 41 -12.22 -5.79 19.28
N PRO A 42 -13.09 -5.04 19.98
CA PRO A 42 -14.10 -4.21 19.33
C PRO A 42 -13.55 -3.29 18.22
N ASN A 43 -12.40 -2.65 18.44
CA ASN A 43 -11.76 -1.77 17.46
C ASN A 43 -11.36 -2.52 16.20
N LEU A 44 -10.76 -3.71 16.36
CA LEU A 44 -10.39 -4.57 15.23
C LEU A 44 -11.62 -5.06 14.45
N ILE A 45 -12.73 -5.38 15.12
CA ILE A 45 -13.99 -5.80 14.45
C ILE A 45 -14.57 -4.65 13.64
N VAL A 46 -14.69 -3.46 14.23
CA VAL A 46 -15.19 -2.26 13.54
C VAL A 46 -14.36 -1.95 12.31
N MET A 47 -13.03 -2.07 12.42
CA MET A 47 -12.11 -1.82 11.31
C MET A 47 -12.10 -2.91 10.26
N LEU A 48 -12.32 -4.17 10.65
CA LEU A 48 -12.54 -5.25 9.70
C LEU A 48 -13.81 -5.01 8.88
N LEU A 49 -14.91 -4.60 9.51
CA LEU A 49 -16.14 -4.25 8.81
C LEU A 49 -15.94 -3.07 7.86
N CYS A 50 -15.21 -2.03 8.30
CA CYS A 50 -14.88 -0.88 7.46
C CYS A 50 -14.02 -1.29 6.24
N THR A 51 -13.05 -2.16 6.47
CA THR A 51 -12.20 -2.73 5.41
C THR A 51 -13.01 -3.55 4.41
N VAL A 52 -13.82 -4.50 4.88
CA VAL A 52 -14.67 -5.31 3.99
C VAL A 52 -15.61 -4.41 3.17
N ALA A 53 -16.21 -3.39 3.79
CA ALA A 53 -17.07 -2.44 3.09
C ALA A 53 -16.32 -1.65 2.01
N LEU A 54 -15.08 -1.22 2.28
CA LEU A 54 -14.21 -0.55 1.31
C LEU A 54 -13.88 -1.47 0.13
N LEU A 55 -13.49 -2.72 0.39
CA LEU A 55 -13.15 -3.70 -0.64
C LEU A 55 -14.36 -4.07 -1.50
N ILE A 56 -15.58 -4.07 -0.94
CA ILE A 56 -16.83 -4.26 -1.69
C ILE A 56 -17.16 -3.04 -2.56
N TRP A 57 -16.89 -1.83 -2.05
CA TRP A 57 -17.17 -0.58 -2.76
C TRP A 57 -16.24 -0.35 -3.95
N ILE A 58 -14.96 -0.72 -3.84
CA ILE A 58 -13.98 -0.55 -4.92
C ILE A 58 -14.14 -1.70 -5.94
N PRO A 59 -14.64 -1.42 -7.15
CA PRO A 59 -14.83 -2.47 -8.14
C PRO A 59 -13.48 -2.99 -8.65
N ASN A 60 -13.40 -4.29 -8.93
CA ASN A 60 -12.25 -4.84 -9.64
C ASN A 60 -12.31 -4.39 -11.12
N PRO A 61 -11.33 -3.61 -11.61
CA PRO A 61 -11.32 -3.09 -12.97
C PRO A 61 -11.02 -4.17 -14.03
N ILE A 62 -10.45 -5.32 -13.62
CA ILE A 62 -10.03 -6.39 -14.52
C ILE A 62 -11.26 -7.19 -14.97
N LYS A 63 -11.58 -7.10 -16.26
CA LYS A 63 -12.70 -7.80 -16.87
C LYS A 63 -12.30 -9.25 -17.16
N ALA A 64 -13.15 -10.20 -16.78
CA ALA A 64 -13.02 -11.56 -17.26
C ALA A 64 -13.27 -11.56 -18.78
N THR A 65 -12.30 -11.99 -19.57
CA THR A 65 -12.49 -12.13 -21.01
C THR A 65 -12.92 -13.56 -21.33
N LEU A 66 -13.79 -13.75 -22.32
CA LEU A 66 -14.27 -15.08 -22.74
C LEU A 66 -13.14 -15.99 -23.25
N LEU A 67 -11.98 -15.40 -23.58
CA LEU A 67 -10.78 -16.10 -24.06
C LEU A 67 -9.73 -16.32 -22.96
N GLU A 68 -10.06 -16.06 -21.69
CA GLU A 68 -9.12 -16.34 -20.59
C GLU A 68 -8.84 -17.85 -20.50
N LYS A 69 -7.55 -18.19 -20.39
CA LYS A 69 -7.13 -19.56 -20.11
C LYS A 69 -7.74 -20.02 -18.79
N SER A 70 -8.22 -21.26 -18.76
CA SER A 70 -8.63 -21.88 -17.50
C SER A 70 -7.46 -21.94 -16.52
N THR A 71 -7.74 -21.68 -15.25
CA THR A 71 -6.74 -21.76 -14.19
C THR A 71 -6.35 -23.22 -13.96
N ARG A 72 -5.05 -23.50 -14.04
CA ARG A 72 -4.49 -24.80 -13.66
C ARG A 72 -4.31 -24.82 -12.15
N GLU A 73 -5.35 -25.25 -11.44
CA GLU A 73 -5.47 -25.11 -9.98
C GLU A 73 -4.24 -25.63 -9.22
N GLY A 74 -3.80 -26.87 -9.48
CA GLY A 74 -2.62 -27.45 -8.81
C GLY A 74 -1.35 -26.63 -8.99
N PRO A 75 -0.87 -26.40 -10.22
CA PRO A 75 0.29 -25.55 -10.48
C PRO A 75 0.14 -24.11 -9.95
N PHE A 76 -1.07 -23.56 -9.98
CA PHE A 76 -1.34 -22.21 -9.49
C PHE A 76 -1.21 -22.12 -7.97
N ILE A 77 -1.81 -23.05 -7.22
CA ILE A 77 -1.68 -23.15 -5.77
C ILE A 77 -0.21 -23.35 -5.39
N LEU A 78 0.50 -24.24 -6.08
CA LEU A 78 1.93 -24.47 -5.86
C LEU A 78 2.75 -23.18 -6.06
N LEU A 79 2.50 -22.43 -7.14
CA LEU A 79 3.20 -21.16 -7.38
C LEU A 79 2.92 -20.11 -6.30
N ILE A 80 1.68 -20.03 -5.80
CA ILE A 80 1.33 -19.12 -4.69
C ILE A 80 2.12 -19.53 -3.44
N LEU A 81 2.08 -20.81 -3.06
CA LEU A 81 2.78 -21.31 -1.86
C LEU A 81 4.29 -21.07 -1.96
N VAL A 82 4.90 -21.44 -3.08
CA VAL A 82 6.34 -21.25 -3.32
C VAL A 82 6.70 -19.77 -3.29
N SER A 83 5.92 -18.90 -3.93
CA SER A 83 6.19 -17.45 -3.92
C SER A 83 6.08 -16.87 -2.52
N THR A 84 5.06 -17.26 -1.75
CA THR A 84 4.90 -16.84 -0.35
C THR A 84 6.08 -17.30 0.50
N VAL A 85 6.46 -18.58 0.43
CA VAL A 85 7.61 -19.11 1.19
C VAL A 85 8.90 -18.40 0.82
N ILE A 86 9.18 -18.21 -0.47
CA ILE A 86 10.37 -17.49 -0.93
C ILE A 86 10.39 -16.06 -0.42
N LEU A 87 9.28 -15.32 -0.55
CA LEU A 87 9.23 -13.93 -0.13
C LEU A 87 9.44 -13.78 1.39
N PHE A 88 8.84 -14.66 2.20
CA PHE A 88 9.03 -14.67 3.65
C PHE A 88 10.47 -15.05 4.03
N ALA A 89 11.02 -16.09 3.40
CA ALA A 89 12.41 -16.49 3.63
C ALA A 89 13.41 -15.41 3.22
N VAL A 90 13.20 -14.74 2.08
CA VAL A 90 14.03 -13.62 1.61
C VAL A 90 13.99 -12.49 2.63
N ARG A 91 12.82 -12.17 3.17
CA ARG A 91 12.69 -11.15 4.23
C ARG A 91 13.50 -11.53 5.47
N ASP A 92 13.36 -12.76 5.96
CA ASP A 92 13.98 -13.20 7.22
C ASP A 92 15.50 -13.42 7.08
N VAL A 93 15.99 -13.75 5.88
CA VAL A 93 17.43 -13.95 5.60
C VAL A 93 18.14 -12.66 5.23
N VAL A 94 17.52 -11.82 4.39
CA VAL A 94 18.16 -10.62 3.82
C VAL A 94 17.87 -9.38 4.65
N GLY A 95 16.67 -9.26 5.21
CA GLY A 95 16.26 -8.10 6.00
C GLY A 95 16.15 -6.79 5.18
N PRO A 96 16.41 -5.62 5.80
CA PRO A 96 16.32 -4.32 5.13
C PRO A 96 17.16 -4.16 3.84
N PRO A 97 18.35 -4.80 3.69
CA PRO A 97 19.09 -4.84 2.44
C PRO A 97 18.29 -5.27 1.19
N LEU A 98 17.15 -5.94 1.36
CA LEU A 98 16.26 -6.31 0.25
C LEU A 98 15.86 -5.09 -0.61
N LEU A 99 15.70 -3.92 0.01
CA LEU A 99 15.28 -2.70 -0.68
C LEU A 99 16.30 -2.22 -1.73
N PHE A 100 17.58 -2.59 -1.60
CA PHE A 100 18.61 -2.25 -2.59
C PHE A 100 18.53 -3.11 -3.86
N VAL A 101 17.92 -4.29 -3.77
CA VAL A 101 17.78 -5.21 -4.91
C VAL A 101 16.62 -4.77 -5.82
N LEU A 102 15.59 -4.14 -5.26
CA LEU A 102 14.39 -3.76 -6.01
C LEU A 102 14.66 -2.77 -7.15
N PRO A 103 15.47 -1.70 -7.00
CA PRO A 103 15.82 -0.82 -8.13
C PRO A 103 16.58 -1.54 -9.24
N VAL A 104 17.40 -2.55 -8.91
CA VAL A 104 18.12 -3.37 -9.89
C VAL A 104 17.13 -4.21 -10.68
N ILE A 105 16.21 -4.91 -10.01
CA ILE A 105 15.15 -5.70 -10.65
C ILE A 105 14.27 -4.79 -11.54
N ALA A 106 13.87 -3.62 -11.04
CA ALA A 106 13.05 -2.67 -11.78
C ALA A 106 13.77 -2.16 -13.04
N SER A 107 15.05 -1.81 -12.92
CA SER A 107 15.90 -1.41 -14.05
C SER A 107 16.03 -2.51 -15.10
N LEU A 108 16.26 -3.75 -14.66
CA LEU A 108 16.30 -4.91 -15.57
C LEU A 108 14.97 -5.10 -16.29
N MET A 109 13.84 -4.97 -15.59
CA MET A 109 12.52 -5.05 -16.22
C MET A 109 12.30 -3.95 -17.27
N LEU A 110 12.73 -2.71 -17.01
CA LEU A 110 12.66 -1.64 -18.00
C LEU A 110 13.45 -1.98 -19.28
N ILE A 111 14.66 -2.52 -19.12
CA ILE A 111 15.50 -2.97 -20.23
C ILE A 111 14.82 -4.12 -21.00
N LEU A 112 14.28 -5.11 -20.30
CA LEU A 112 13.66 -6.30 -20.89
C LEU A 112 12.36 -5.99 -21.63
N LEU A 113 11.54 -5.07 -21.11
CA LEU A 113 10.26 -4.72 -21.74
C LEU A 113 10.45 -3.93 -23.04
N LYS A 114 11.58 -3.22 -23.20
CA LYS A 114 11.90 -2.39 -24.39
C LYS A 114 10.75 -1.46 -24.81
N ARG A 115 9.92 -1.02 -23.86
CA ARG A 115 8.79 -0.13 -24.13
C ARG A 115 9.22 1.32 -23.99
N PRO A 116 8.79 2.20 -24.92
CA PRO A 116 9.02 3.62 -24.75
C PRO A 116 8.28 4.11 -23.49
N LEU A 117 9.01 4.80 -22.63
CA LEU A 117 8.45 5.53 -21.50
C LEU A 117 7.96 6.88 -21.99
N GLU A 118 6.78 7.29 -21.57
CA GLU A 118 6.29 8.61 -21.92
C GLU A 118 7.04 9.66 -21.08
N LYS A 119 7.45 10.77 -21.69
CA LYS A 119 8.16 11.85 -20.99
C LYS A 119 7.41 12.33 -19.74
N ARG A 120 6.08 12.38 -19.81
CA ARG A 120 5.21 12.78 -18.68
C ARG A 120 5.33 11.82 -17.49
N GLU A 121 5.42 10.52 -17.75
CA GLU A 121 5.59 9.50 -16.71
C GLU A 121 6.95 9.61 -16.05
N GLY A 122 8.00 9.78 -16.85
CA GLY A 122 9.36 9.99 -16.34
C GLY A 122 9.45 11.22 -15.45
N LEU A 123 8.88 12.35 -15.87
CA LEU A 123 8.87 13.58 -15.08
C LEU A 123 8.04 13.44 -13.79
N TYR A 124 6.89 12.78 -13.86
CA TYR A 124 6.05 12.59 -12.67
C TYR A 124 6.70 11.62 -11.66
N ALA A 125 7.23 10.49 -12.13
CA ALA A 125 7.94 9.54 -11.28
C ALA A 125 9.19 10.19 -10.65
N LEU A 126 9.91 11.03 -11.40
CA LEU A 126 11.03 11.81 -10.86
C LEU A 126 10.56 12.80 -9.79
N GLY A 127 9.45 13.51 -10.01
CA GLY A 127 8.89 14.42 -9.02
C GLY A 127 8.55 13.72 -7.70
N LEU A 128 7.84 12.59 -7.77
CA LEU A 128 7.54 11.77 -6.58
C LEU A 128 8.82 11.21 -5.92
N ALA A 129 9.78 10.77 -6.73
CA ALA A 129 11.06 10.25 -6.25
C ALA A 129 11.86 11.30 -5.48
N LEU A 130 11.91 12.53 -5.98
CA LEU A 130 12.57 13.65 -5.29
C LEU A 130 11.85 14.01 -3.99
N ILE A 131 10.51 14.04 -3.97
CA ILE A 131 9.75 14.27 -2.74
C ILE A 131 10.08 13.19 -1.71
N ALA A 132 9.99 11.91 -2.08
CA ALA A 132 10.29 10.79 -1.19
C ALA A 132 11.76 10.80 -0.71
N GLY A 133 12.70 11.18 -1.58
CA GLY A 133 14.11 11.32 -1.23
C GLY A 133 14.37 12.41 -0.22
N VAL A 134 13.80 13.61 -0.44
CA VAL A 134 13.94 14.76 0.46
C VAL A 134 13.29 14.49 1.81
N THR A 135 12.07 13.98 1.84
CA THR A 135 11.40 13.64 3.11
C THR A 135 12.11 12.47 3.81
N GLY A 136 12.69 11.54 3.06
CA GLY A 136 13.53 10.46 3.58
C GLY A 136 14.78 10.92 4.34
N LEU A 137 15.31 12.12 4.07
CA LEU A 137 16.43 12.66 4.85
C LEU A 137 16.09 12.85 6.34
N GLY A 138 14.80 13.01 6.66
CA GLY A 138 14.30 13.17 8.01
C GLY A 138 13.90 11.87 8.71
N ALA A 139 13.99 10.71 8.04
CA ALA A 139 13.47 9.43 8.54
C ALA A 139 14.26 8.89 9.73
N GLY A 140 14.03 9.45 10.92
CA GLY A 140 14.77 9.15 12.15
C GLY A 140 14.57 7.71 12.68
N TRP A 141 13.58 6.98 12.16
CA TRP A 141 13.38 5.57 12.46
C TRP A 141 14.35 4.64 11.69
N ILE A 142 15.06 5.14 10.68
CA ILE A 142 16.03 4.38 9.91
C ILE A 142 17.41 4.52 10.55
N THR A 143 17.85 3.48 11.25
CA THR A 143 19.11 3.46 12.02
C THR A 143 20.22 2.62 11.39
N TYR A 144 19.88 1.76 10.41
CA TYR A 144 20.82 0.78 9.84
C TYR A 144 21.61 1.31 8.64
N ILE A 145 21.27 2.48 8.10
CA ILE A 145 22.05 3.21 7.09
C ILE A 145 21.98 4.73 7.33
N PRO A 146 22.98 5.51 6.87
CA PRO A 146 22.91 6.97 6.89
C PRO A 146 21.66 7.51 6.19
N THR A 147 21.03 8.53 6.77
CA THR A 147 19.80 9.15 6.23
C THR A 147 19.97 9.71 4.83
N THR A 148 21.17 10.19 4.48
CA THR A 148 21.52 10.62 3.11
C THR A 148 21.46 9.47 2.12
N LEU A 149 22.02 8.31 2.47
CA LEU A 149 21.94 7.10 1.64
C LEU A 149 20.51 6.56 1.57
N TRP A 150 19.73 6.65 2.66
CA TRP A 150 18.31 6.33 2.64
C TRP A 150 17.54 7.22 1.66
N GLY A 151 17.71 8.54 1.73
CA GLY A 151 17.08 9.48 0.80
C GLY A 151 17.45 9.20 -0.66
N ILE A 152 18.72 8.91 -0.95
CA ILE A 152 19.17 8.51 -2.30
C ILE A 152 18.51 7.20 -2.74
N LEU A 153 18.45 6.19 -1.87
CA LEU A 153 17.79 4.93 -2.15
C LEU A 153 16.31 5.14 -2.50
N GLN A 154 15.60 6.02 -1.78
CA GLN A 154 14.20 6.34 -2.06
C GLN A 154 13.99 6.92 -3.46
N ILE A 155 14.92 7.78 -3.94
CA ILE A 155 14.84 8.33 -5.30
C ILE A 155 14.88 7.19 -6.32
N PHE A 156 15.85 6.29 -6.23
CA PHE A 156 15.97 5.18 -7.17
C PHE A 156 14.80 4.21 -7.06
N LEU A 157 14.37 3.89 -5.85
CA LEU A 157 13.30 2.94 -5.57
C LEU A 157 11.96 3.43 -6.14
N VAL A 158 11.61 4.70 -5.92
CA VAL A 158 10.38 5.30 -6.46
C VAL A 158 10.45 5.42 -7.98
N LEU A 159 11.54 6.01 -8.50
CA LEU A 159 11.66 6.29 -9.93
C LEU A 159 11.60 5.00 -10.75
N THR A 160 12.45 4.03 -10.42
CA THR A 160 12.51 2.77 -11.16
C THR A 160 11.28 1.91 -10.90
N GLY A 161 10.76 1.89 -9.67
CA GLY A 161 9.58 1.12 -9.30
C GLY A 161 8.32 1.55 -10.04
N LEU A 162 8.03 2.85 -10.10
CA LEU A 162 6.89 3.37 -10.85
C LEU A 162 7.01 3.09 -12.35
N LEU A 163 8.16 3.40 -12.96
CA LEU A 163 8.35 3.24 -14.40
C LEU A 163 8.29 1.77 -14.82
N ALA A 164 8.95 0.88 -14.08
CA ALA A 164 8.92 -0.55 -14.35
C ALA A 164 7.53 -1.14 -14.14
N GLY A 165 6.88 -0.80 -13.03
CA GLY A 165 5.52 -1.23 -12.70
C GLY A 165 4.49 -0.83 -13.75
N TRP A 166 4.47 0.45 -14.14
CA TRP A 166 3.62 0.95 -15.22
C TRP A 166 3.97 0.32 -16.58
N GLY A 167 5.25 0.07 -16.84
CA GLY A 167 5.71 -0.65 -18.03
C GLY A 167 5.14 -2.06 -18.10
N ILE A 168 5.16 -2.81 -16.98
CA ILE A 168 4.57 -4.14 -16.88
C ILE A 168 3.06 -4.07 -17.09
N LEU A 169 2.36 -3.20 -16.36
CA LEU A 169 0.91 -3.06 -16.44
C LEU A 169 0.43 -2.76 -17.87
N ARG A 170 1.14 -1.87 -18.59
CA ARG A 170 0.89 -1.57 -20.01
C ARG A 170 1.21 -2.77 -20.90
N PHE A 171 2.36 -3.42 -20.70
CA PHE A 171 2.73 -4.61 -21.47
C PHE A 171 1.68 -5.73 -21.35
N THR A 172 1.02 -5.83 -20.19
CA THR A 172 0.01 -6.84 -19.95
C THR A 172 -1.42 -6.44 -20.29
N GLY A 173 -1.67 -5.20 -20.73
CA GLY A 173 -3.02 -4.71 -21.02
C GLY A 173 -3.87 -4.42 -19.77
N LEU A 174 -3.27 -4.38 -18.58
CA LEU A 174 -3.98 -4.16 -17.31
C LEU A 174 -4.18 -2.67 -17.04
N ARG A 175 -3.26 -1.83 -17.51
CA ARG A 175 -3.37 -0.38 -17.34
C ARG A 175 -4.56 0.19 -18.10
N GLU A 176 -4.81 -0.32 -19.30
CA GLU A 176 -5.95 0.04 -20.17
C GLU A 176 -7.29 -0.40 -19.54
N GLN A 177 -7.26 -1.40 -18.66
CA GLN A 177 -8.42 -1.80 -17.87
C GLN A 177 -8.63 -0.91 -16.64
N GLY A 178 -7.69 -0.02 -16.30
CA GLY A 178 -7.77 0.89 -15.17
C GLY A 178 -6.93 0.45 -13.95
N VAL A 179 -6.00 -0.50 -14.11
CA VAL A 179 -5.14 -0.94 -13.00
C VAL A 179 -3.94 -0.01 -12.83
N GLY A 180 -3.69 0.41 -11.58
CA GLY A 180 -2.48 1.16 -11.20
C GLY A 180 -2.34 2.51 -11.92
N THR A 181 -3.46 3.18 -12.17
CA THR A 181 -3.54 4.47 -12.87
C THR A 181 -3.05 5.61 -11.97
N SER A 182 -2.70 6.74 -12.59
CA SER A 182 -2.45 8.02 -11.91
C SER A 182 -3.37 9.07 -12.52
N ARG A 183 -4.10 9.78 -11.67
CA ARG A 183 -4.96 10.87 -12.11
C ARG A 183 -4.17 12.08 -12.58
N LEU A 184 -2.95 12.29 -12.07
CA LEU A 184 -2.12 13.37 -12.57
C LEU A 184 -1.79 13.15 -14.05
N LEU A 185 -1.48 11.91 -14.42
CA LEU A 185 -1.12 11.54 -15.79
C LEU A 185 -2.33 11.55 -16.74
N SER A 186 -3.53 11.16 -16.28
CA SER A 186 -4.73 11.05 -17.13
C SER A 186 -5.62 12.30 -17.15
N GLU A 187 -5.77 12.97 -16.01
CA GLU A 187 -6.78 14.03 -15.79
C GLU A 187 -6.16 15.37 -15.33
N GLY A 188 -4.89 15.37 -14.90
CA GLY A 188 -4.15 16.57 -14.49
C GLY A 188 -4.12 16.83 -12.98
N ALA A 189 -3.57 17.98 -12.58
CA ALA A 189 -3.20 18.26 -11.19
C ALA A 189 -4.39 18.39 -10.23
N VAL A 190 -5.46 19.07 -10.65
CA VAL A 190 -6.64 19.28 -9.79
C VAL A 190 -7.34 17.96 -9.46
N PRO A 191 -7.61 17.05 -10.43
CA PRO A 191 -8.13 15.72 -10.13
C PRO A 191 -7.21 14.87 -9.26
N ALA A 192 -5.89 14.91 -9.50
CA ALA A 192 -4.91 14.24 -8.63
C ALA A 192 -4.97 14.73 -7.18
N LEU A 193 -5.00 16.05 -6.97
CA LEU A 193 -5.12 16.63 -5.63
C LEU A 193 -6.43 16.21 -4.96
N LYS A 194 -7.55 16.23 -5.69
CA LYS A 194 -8.84 15.75 -5.16
C LYS A 194 -8.78 14.27 -4.76
N SER A 195 -8.10 13.42 -5.55
CA SER A 195 -7.88 12.02 -5.20
C SER A 195 -7.02 11.86 -3.96
N PHE A 196 -5.90 12.59 -3.86
CA PHE A 196 -5.06 12.61 -2.66
C PHE A 196 -5.87 13.00 -1.41
N LEU A 197 -6.63 14.10 -1.47
CA LEU A 197 -7.50 14.53 -0.36
C LEU A 197 -8.59 13.50 -0.04
N THR A 198 -9.13 12.82 -1.05
CA THR A 198 -10.07 11.71 -0.84
C THR A 198 -9.39 10.56 -0.10
N GLY A 199 -8.12 10.27 -0.39
CA GLY A 199 -7.30 9.31 0.34
C GLY A 199 -7.20 9.64 1.82
N LEU A 200 -6.90 10.90 2.16
CA LEU A 200 -6.86 11.38 3.55
C LEU A 200 -8.19 11.11 4.29
N VAL A 201 -9.30 11.48 3.65
CA VAL A 201 -10.64 11.30 4.24
C VAL A 201 -10.95 9.81 4.42
N ILE A 202 -10.71 8.98 3.41
CA ILE A 202 -10.94 7.53 3.51
C ILE A 202 -10.11 6.94 4.66
N ALA A 203 -8.86 7.36 4.84
CA ALA A 203 -7.95 6.85 5.86
C ALA A 203 -8.32 7.18 7.30
N LEU A 204 -9.25 8.11 7.56
CA LEU A 204 -9.52 8.62 8.91
C LEU A 204 -9.71 7.52 9.99
N PRO A 205 -10.59 6.50 9.82
CA PRO A 205 -10.74 5.47 10.86
C PRO A 205 -9.51 4.56 10.99
N TRP A 206 -8.72 4.38 9.91
CA TRP A 206 -7.45 3.63 9.98
C TRP A 206 -6.37 4.39 10.73
N ALA A 207 -6.27 5.69 10.49
CA ALA A 207 -5.37 6.57 11.22
C ALA A 207 -5.69 6.57 12.72
N PHE A 208 -6.98 6.63 13.07
CA PHE A 208 -7.41 6.54 14.46
C PHE A 208 -7.12 5.19 15.10
N LEU A 209 -7.45 4.08 14.40
CA LEU A 209 -7.10 2.75 14.87
C LEU A 209 -5.59 2.63 15.10
N ASN A 210 -4.75 3.15 14.19
CA ASN A 210 -3.30 3.05 14.31
C ASN A 210 -2.79 3.66 15.63
N VAL A 211 -3.33 4.82 16.00
CA VAL A 211 -3.02 5.48 17.29
C VAL A 211 -3.58 4.70 18.48
N LEU A 212 -4.84 4.22 18.41
CA LEU A 212 -5.47 3.43 19.48
C LEU A 212 -4.69 2.13 19.76
N LEU A 213 -4.08 1.52 18.74
CA LEU A 213 -3.22 0.34 18.87
C LEU A 213 -1.80 0.68 19.36
N GLY A 214 -1.51 1.94 19.67
CA GLY A 214 -0.26 2.39 20.26
C GLY A 214 0.86 2.65 19.26
N ALA A 215 0.58 2.80 17.96
CA ALA A 215 1.61 2.95 16.94
C ALA A 215 2.51 4.19 17.15
N GLY A 216 2.02 5.24 17.84
CA GLY A 216 2.81 6.42 18.17
C GLY A 216 3.79 6.25 19.34
N ASN A 217 3.58 5.24 20.19
CA ASN A 217 4.33 5.08 21.46
C ASN A 217 5.82 4.76 21.24
N GLY A 218 6.18 4.22 20.09
CA GLY A 218 7.57 3.91 19.72
C GLY A 218 8.29 5.02 18.95
N GLU A 219 7.59 6.06 18.51
CA GLU A 219 8.09 7.05 17.54
C GLU A 219 8.85 8.22 18.22
N THR A 220 9.75 7.88 19.14
CA THR A 220 10.53 8.84 19.97
C THR A 220 11.48 9.76 19.18
N TRP A 221 11.65 9.51 17.88
CA TRP A 221 12.44 10.34 16.99
C TRP A 221 11.70 11.61 16.55
N VAL A 222 10.37 11.68 16.76
CA VAL A 222 9.53 12.84 16.43
C VAL A 222 9.61 13.89 17.54
N LYS A 223 10.47 14.87 17.35
CA LYS A 223 10.80 15.98 18.27
C LYS A 223 10.44 17.36 17.73
N GLU A 224 10.16 17.48 16.44
CA GLU A 224 9.92 18.76 15.76
C GLU A 224 8.57 18.75 15.03
N TRP A 225 7.88 19.90 15.03
CA TRP A 225 6.53 20.04 14.47
C TRP A 225 6.42 19.69 12.98
N TRP A 226 7.52 19.76 12.23
CA TRP A 226 7.56 19.47 10.80
C TRP A 226 7.77 17.98 10.49
N GLN A 227 8.28 17.19 11.45
CA GLN A 227 8.63 15.80 11.22
C GLN A 227 7.45 14.89 10.84
N PRO A 228 6.19 15.11 11.28
CA PRO A 228 5.06 14.35 10.77
C PRO A 228 4.91 14.38 9.24
N VAL A 229 5.36 15.44 8.57
CA VAL A 229 5.34 15.55 7.09
C VAL A 229 6.25 14.51 6.43
N ILE A 230 7.23 13.96 7.15
CA ILE A 230 8.10 12.88 6.67
C ILE A 230 7.30 11.61 6.29
N ALA A 231 6.07 11.44 6.80
CA ALA A 231 5.14 10.38 6.37
C ALA A 231 4.90 10.34 4.85
N LEU A 232 5.20 11.42 4.11
CA LEU A 232 5.17 11.41 2.64
C LEU A 232 6.18 10.42 2.05
N GLN A 233 7.32 10.19 2.71
CA GLN A 233 8.33 9.24 2.22
C GLN A 233 7.77 7.82 2.12
N PRO A 234 7.34 7.16 3.21
CA PRO A 234 6.77 5.81 3.10
C PRO A 234 5.49 5.84 2.25
N GLY A 235 4.65 6.86 2.39
CA GLY A 235 3.42 7.00 1.60
C GLY A 235 3.61 7.07 0.09
N ILE A 236 4.77 7.51 -0.41
CA ILE A 236 5.12 7.48 -1.84
C ILE A 236 5.90 6.22 -2.18
N ALA A 237 6.96 5.94 -1.42
CA ALA A 237 7.89 4.86 -1.72
C ALA A 237 7.21 3.50 -1.70
N GLU A 238 6.48 3.20 -0.64
CA GLU A 238 5.87 1.89 -0.44
C GLU A 238 4.74 1.61 -1.43
N GLU A 239 4.09 2.64 -1.96
CA GLU A 239 3.14 2.51 -3.05
C GLU A 239 3.85 2.24 -4.39
N ALA A 240 4.96 2.94 -4.64
CA ALA A 240 5.76 2.73 -5.83
C ALA A 240 6.36 1.32 -5.92
N TRP A 241 7.12 0.89 -4.92
CA TRP A 241 7.80 -0.41 -4.98
C TRP A 241 6.92 -1.56 -4.50
N GLY A 242 6.09 -1.35 -3.48
CA GLY A 242 5.27 -2.40 -2.87
C GLY A 242 4.04 -2.75 -3.69
N ARG A 243 3.42 -1.77 -4.37
CA ARG A 243 2.16 -1.97 -5.10
C ARG A 243 2.37 -1.87 -6.60
N ILE A 244 2.87 -0.74 -7.09
CA ILE A 244 3.02 -0.51 -8.54
C ILE A 244 4.08 -1.42 -9.16
N LEU A 245 5.17 -1.75 -8.46
CA LEU A 245 6.19 -2.68 -8.97
C LEU A 245 5.91 -4.15 -8.62
N LEU A 246 5.81 -4.48 -7.32
CA LEU A 246 5.84 -5.87 -6.88
C LEU A 246 4.59 -6.66 -7.29
N VAL A 247 3.40 -6.07 -7.25
CA VAL A 247 2.18 -6.78 -7.66
C VAL A 247 2.24 -7.15 -9.14
N PRO A 248 2.60 -6.24 -10.08
CA PRO A 248 2.80 -6.63 -11.48
C PRO A 248 3.90 -7.68 -11.71
N LEU A 249 4.99 -7.67 -10.94
CA LEU A 249 6.03 -8.70 -11.01
C LEU A 249 5.47 -10.09 -10.67
N LEU A 250 4.77 -10.21 -9.53
CA LEU A 250 4.13 -11.48 -9.14
C LEU A 250 3.05 -11.90 -10.13
N PHE A 251 2.30 -10.93 -10.67
CA PHE A 251 1.32 -11.18 -11.71
C PHE A 251 1.94 -11.82 -12.96
N LEU A 252 3.13 -11.39 -13.40
CA LEU A 252 3.84 -12.01 -14.53
C LEU A 252 4.19 -13.48 -14.28
N VAL A 253 4.43 -13.87 -13.03
CA VAL A 253 4.67 -15.27 -12.64
C VAL A 253 3.35 -16.05 -12.66
N PHE A 254 2.32 -15.54 -12.00
CA PHE A 254 1.04 -16.22 -11.80
C PHE A 254 0.22 -16.37 -13.08
N ARG A 255 0.26 -15.38 -13.98
CA ARG A 255 -0.48 -15.40 -15.26
C ARG A 255 -0.02 -16.51 -16.21
N ARG A 256 1.09 -17.19 -15.93
CA ARG A 256 1.57 -18.33 -16.73
C ARG A 256 0.64 -19.55 -16.61
N VAL A 257 -0.09 -19.66 -15.49
CA VAL A 257 -0.92 -20.83 -15.18
C VAL A 257 -2.37 -20.47 -14.82
N SER A 258 -2.75 -19.19 -14.89
CA SER A 258 -4.08 -18.70 -14.52
C SER A 258 -4.54 -17.54 -15.40
N GLY A 259 -5.87 -17.32 -15.47
CA GLY A 259 -6.47 -16.14 -16.08
C GLY A 259 -6.03 -14.85 -15.39
N SER A 260 -6.12 -13.72 -16.08
CA SER A 260 -5.51 -12.47 -15.61
C SER A 260 -6.14 -11.98 -14.32
N ARG A 261 -7.47 -12.09 -14.19
CA ARG A 261 -8.19 -11.68 -12.99
C ARG A 261 -7.77 -12.46 -11.75
N VAL A 262 -7.67 -13.79 -11.87
CA VAL A 262 -7.32 -14.68 -10.75
C VAL A 262 -5.83 -14.55 -10.40
N ALA A 263 -4.95 -14.51 -11.41
CA ALA A 263 -3.53 -14.28 -11.22
C ALA A 263 -3.23 -12.93 -10.55
N PHE A 264 -3.92 -11.86 -10.96
CA PHE A 264 -3.71 -10.54 -10.38
C PHE A 264 -4.23 -10.46 -8.94
N ALA A 265 -5.39 -11.05 -8.66
CA ALA A 265 -5.90 -11.14 -7.29
C ALA A 265 -4.92 -11.87 -6.38
N ALA A 266 -4.39 -13.02 -6.80
CA ALA A 266 -3.37 -13.74 -6.04
C ALA A 266 -2.09 -12.92 -5.84
N ALA A 267 -1.61 -12.24 -6.87
CA ALA A 267 -0.43 -11.35 -6.78
C ALA A 267 -0.65 -10.23 -5.76
N LEU A 268 -1.84 -9.62 -5.76
CA LEU A 268 -2.21 -8.58 -4.81
C LEU A 268 -2.24 -9.11 -3.38
N TYR A 269 -2.90 -10.25 -3.12
CA TYR A 269 -2.95 -10.82 -1.77
C TYR A 269 -1.57 -11.24 -1.26
N VAL A 270 -0.79 -11.95 -2.07
CA VAL A 270 0.57 -12.38 -1.69
C VAL A 270 1.44 -11.16 -1.37
N ALA A 271 1.43 -10.14 -2.23
CA ALA A 271 2.18 -8.91 -2.00
C ALA A 271 1.72 -8.19 -0.73
N ALA A 272 0.41 -8.01 -0.53
CA ALA A 272 -0.12 -7.27 0.61
C ALA A 272 0.24 -7.93 1.96
N TYR A 273 0.08 -9.25 2.08
CA TYR A 273 0.42 -9.95 3.33
C TYR A 273 1.92 -10.06 3.55
N TRP A 274 2.71 -10.23 2.48
CA TRP A 274 4.16 -10.17 2.61
C TRP A 274 4.63 -8.77 3.03
N PHE A 275 4.04 -7.72 2.46
CA PHE A 275 4.34 -6.33 2.81
C PHE A 275 4.02 -6.04 4.28
N ALA A 276 2.89 -6.56 4.78
CA ALA A 276 2.55 -6.51 6.19
C ALA A 276 3.58 -7.25 7.06
N TYR A 277 4.05 -8.42 6.63
CA TYR A 277 5.07 -9.19 7.36
C TYR A 277 6.40 -8.46 7.50
N LEU A 278 6.79 -7.62 6.52
CA LEU A 278 7.99 -6.77 6.63
C LEU A 278 8.00 -5.90 7.88
N HIS A 279 6.81 -5.47 8.34
CA HIS A 279 6.60 -4.57 9.47
C HIS A 279 6.45 -5.29 10.81
N THR A 280 6.68 -6.61 10.86
CA THR A 280 6.55 -7.42 12.08
C THR A 280 7.90 -7.83 12.64
N PRO A 281 8.03 -8.35 13.86
CA PRO A 281 9.30 -8.92 14.32
C PRO A 281 9.67 -10.25 13.61
N GLY A 282 8.79 -10.82 12.78
CA GLY A 282 8.94 -12.15 12.19
C GLY A 282 8.44 -13.27 13.11
N GLY A 283 8.65 -14.52 12.70
CA GLY A 283 8.23 -15.71 13.46
C GLY A 283 6.71 -15.85 13.56
N VAL A 284 6.23 -16.71 14.46
CA VAL A 284 4.79 -17.05 14.58
C VAL A 284 3.94 -15.85 15.00
N SER A 285 4.40 -15.05 15.97
CA SER A 285 3.73 -13.80 16.35
C SER A 285 3.69 -12.81 15.19
N GLY A 286 4.78 -12.73 14.41
CA GLY A 286 4.84 -11.93 13.20
C GLY A 286 3.83 -12.37 12.14
N VAL A 287 3.53 -13.66 12.00
CA VAL A 287 2.47 -14.13 11.09
C VAL A 287 1.10 -13.61 11.52
N ILE A 288 0.76 -13.67 12.81
CA ILE A 288 -0.52 -13.16 13.32
C ILE A 288 -0.62 -11.65 13.09
N SER A 289 0.43 -10.91 13.45
CA SER A 289 0.52 -9.47 13.18
C SER A 289 0.40 -9.16 11.69
N ALA A 290 1.03 -9.95 10.82
CA ALA A 290 0.95 -9.77 9.37
C ALA A 290 -0.47 -10.04 8.82
N VAL A 291 -1.22 -10.97 9.41
CA VAL A 291 -2.63 -11.18 9.05
C VAL A 291 -3.46 -9.96 9.44
N ILE A 292 -3.27 -9.41 10.64
CA ILE A 292 -3.99 -8.22 11.10
C ILE A 292 -3.60 -7.00 10.25
N LEU A 293 -2.31 -6.69 10.14
CA LEU A 293 -1.79 -5.56 9.37
C LEU A 293 -2.08 -5.69 7.87
N GLY A 294 -1.97 -6.91 7.33
CA GLY A 294 -2.26 -7.20 5.94
C GLY A 294 -3.74 -6.97 5.63
N THR A 295 -4.62 -7.45 6.50
CA THR A 295 -6.06 -7.31 6.32
C THR A 295 -6.50 -5.87 6.52
N LEU A 296 -6.05 -5.21 7.59
CA LEU A 296 -6.56 -3.89 7.98
C LEU A 296 -5.84 -2.75 7.26
N TYR A 297 -4.58 -2.89 6.85
CA TYR A 297 -3.83 -1.77 6.27
C TYR A 297 -3.34 -2.07 4.85
N ALA A 298 -2.59 -3.17 4.66
CA ALA A 298 -1.94 -3.42 3.38
C ALA A 298 -2.93 -3.72 2.24
N LEU A 299 -4.02 -4.44 2.50
CA LEU A 299 -5.05 -4.75 1.51
C LEU A 299 -5.86 -3.52 1.09
N PRO A 300 -6.44 -2.72 2.00
CA PRO A 300 -7.11 -1.46 1.66
C PRO A 300 -6.29 -0.55 0.76
N VAL A 301 -5.03 -0.27 1.15
CA VAL A 301 -4.17 0.63 0.38
C VAL A 301 -3.81 0.02 -0.98
N SER A 302 -3.60 -1.30 -1.06
CA SER A 302 -3.36 -1.98 -2.34
C SER A 302 -4.55 -1.91 -3.28
N TYR A 303 -5.78 -2.00 -2.77
CA TYR A 303 -7.00 -1.81 -3.56
C TYR A 303 -7.15 -0.36 -4.03
N LEU A 304 -6.88 0.62 -3.15
CA LEU A 304 -6.89 2.03 -3.54
C LEU A 304 -5.85 2.31 -4.63
N CYS A 305 -4.63 1.80 -4.47
CA CYS A 305 -3.52 2.02 -5.40
C CYS A 305 -3.81 1.39 -6.77
N LEU A 306 -4.22 0.12 -6.77
CA LEU A 306 -4.31 -0.68 -7.99
C LEU A 306 -5.68 -0.58 -8.67
N TYR A 307 -6.78 -0.33 -7.94
CA TYR A 307 -8.13 -0.32 -8.51
C TYR A 307 -8.79 1.06 -8.54
N ARG A 308 -8.17 2.08 -7.95
CA ARG A 308 -8.68 3.46 -8.00
C ARG A 308 -7.69 4.40 -8.66
N ASP A 309 -6.64 4.79 -7.95
CA ASP A 309 -5.53 5.59 -8.45
C ASP A 309 -4.40 5.70 -7.41
N LEU A 310 -3.18 5.96 -7.89
CA LEU A 310 -1.97 6.13 -7.07
C LEU A 310 -2.12 7.26 -6.05
N GLU A 311 -2.69 8.41 -6.45
CA GLU A 311 -2.77 9.59 -5.58
C GLU A 311 -3.68 9.35 -4.37
N THR A 312 -4.80 8.63 -4.53
CA THR A 312 -5.65 8.23 -3.40
C THR A 312 -4.90 7.33 -2.43
N ALA A 313 -4.08 6.39 -2.93
CA ALA A 313 -3.30 5.50 -2.08
C ALA A 313 -2.19 6.24 -1.32
N ILE A 314 -1.45 7.14 -2.00
CA ILE A 314 -0.44 7.99 -1.35
C ILE A 314 -1.09 8.83 -0.26
N GLY A 315 -2.25 9.46 -0.54
CA GLY A 315 -2.99 10.22 0.47
C GLY A 315 -3.41 9.36 1.65
N TRP A 316 -4.01 8.20 1.37
CA TRP A 316 -4.43 7.28 2.42
C TRP A 316 -3.26 6.87 3.33
N HIS A 317 -2.14 6.45 2.75
CA HIS A 317 -0.97 5.98 3.47
C HIS A 317 -0.33 7.12 4.27
N PHE A 318 -0.08 8.25 3.61
CA PHE A 318 0.43 9.46 4.25
C PHE A 318 -0.39 9.82 5.48
N TRP A 319 -1.73 9.80 5.40
CA TRP A 319 -2.58 10.19 6.52
C TRP A 319 -2.47 9.27 7.73
N VAL A 320 -2.40 7.95 7.51
CA VAL A 320 -2.25 6.95 8.59
C VAL A 320 -0.95 7.19 9.37
N ASP A 321 0.15 7.45 8.67
CA ASP A 321 1.44 7.72 9.29
C ASP A 321 1.57 9.14 9.85
N PHE A 322 1.02 10.13 9.15
CA PHE A 322 1.03 11.52 9.58
C PHE A 322 0.33 11.67 10.93
N VAL A 323 -0.86 11.10 11.09
CA VAL A 323 -1.60 11.16 12.37
C VAL A 323 -0.85 10.42 13.48
N LYS A 324 -0.23 9.27 13.18
CA LYS A 324 0.65 8.55 14.12
C LYS A 324 1.80 9.44 14.59
N PHE A 325 2.48 10.13 13.67
CA PHE A 325 3.61 11.01 14.02
C PHE A 325 3.17 12.30 14.73
N VAL A 326 2.04 12.91 14.35
CA VAL A 326 1.46 14.04 15.10
C VAL A 326 1.17 13.61 16.55
N PHE A 327 0.60 12.43 16.73
CA PHE A 327 0.33 11.90 18.06
C PHE A 327 1.62 11.67 18.86
N ALA A 328 2.65 11.10 18.24
CA ALA A 328 3.96 10.94 18.86
C ALA A 328 4.58 12.30 19.27
N PHE A 329 4.49 13.32 18.40
CA PHE A 329 4.96 14.67 18.72
C PHE A 329 4.29 15.23 19.98
N ILE A 330 2.96 15.06 20.11
CA ILE A 330 2.18 15.49 21.28
C ILE A 330 2.54 14.69 22.54
N LEU A 331 2.85 13.40 22.41
CA LEU A 331 3.21 12.57 23.56
C LEU A 331 4.59 12.91 24.15
N PHE A 332 5.52 13.37 23.31
CA PHE A 332 6.92 13.58 23.69
C PHE A 332 7.32 15.05 23.85
N ASN A 333 6.39 16.01 23.70
CA ASN A 333 6.61 17.46 23.88
C ASN A 333 5.45 18.11 24.64
#